data_AF-A0A2V7PJ91-F1
#
_entry.id   AF-A0A2V7PJ91-F1
#
_cell.length_a   1.000
_cell.length_b   1.000
_cell.length_c   1.000
_cell.angle_alpha   90.00
_cell.angle_beta   90.00
_cell.angle_gamma   90.00
#
_symmetry.space_group_name_H-M   'P 1'
#
loop_
_entity.id
_entity.type
_entity.pdbx_description
1 polymer ?
#
loop_
_entity_poly.entity_id
_entity_poly.type
_entity_poly.pdbx_seq_one_letter_code
_entity_poly.pdbx_strand_id
1 'polypeptide(L)'
;MATKSVPTLFEWAGGMPALERLTQRFYEKVRQDAVLAPIFAQMSSEHPRFVAQFIAEVLGGPPTYSATRGGHPHMIGRHLNRHLSDAQRKRWVTVLLETADDV
;
A
#
# COMPACT_ATOMS: atom_id res chain seq x y z
N MET A 1 -11.76 20.83 -29.86
CA MET A 1 -12.07 20.40 -28.48
C MET A 1 -10.97 19.44 -28.05
N ALA A 2 -10.26 19.72 -26.96
CA ALA A 2 -9.29 18.77 -26.42
C ALA A 2 -10.05 17.54 -25.93
N THR A 3 -9.76 16.37 -26.49
CA THR A 3 -10.26 15.09 -25.98
C THR A 3 -9.72 14.92 -24.56
N LYS A 4 -10.58 14.96 -23.54
CA LYS A 4 -10.17 14.61 -22.17
C LYS A 4 -9.64 13.17 -22.21
N SER A 5 -8.37 12.97 -21.86
CA SER A 5 -7.80 11.63 -21.70
C SER A 5 -8.50 10.91 -20.55
N VAL A 6 -8.67 9.60 -20.68
CA VAL A 6 -9.15 8.76 -19.58
C VAL A 6 -8.16 8.90 -18.42
N PRO A 7 -8.61 9.26 -17.20
CA PRO A 7 -7.71 9.35 -16.06
C PRO A 7 -7.14 7.97 -15.68
N THR A 8 -5.98 7.97 -15.06
CA THR A 8 -5.34 6.79 -14.47
C THR A 8 -6.14 6.30 -13.26
N LEU A 9 -5.89 5.05 -12.83
CA LEU A 9 -6.49 4.53 -11.59
C LEU A 9 -6.06 5.34 -10.37
N PHE A 10 -4.84 5.86 -10.36
CA PHE A 10 -4.35 6.76 -9.32
C PHE A 10 -5.18 8.04 -9.25
N GLU A 11 -5.51 8.64 -10.38
CA GLU A 11 -6.35 9.85 -10.44
C GLU A 11 -7.80 9.55 -10.03
N TRP A 12 -8.36 8.44 -10.48
CA TRP A 12 -9.70 7.99 -10.05
C TRP A 12 -9.77 7.66 -8.56
N ALA A 13 -8.68 7.13 -7.98
CA ALA A 13 -8.59 6.86 -6.54
C ALA A 13 -8.45 8.12 -5.68
N GLY A 14 -8.36 9.32 -6.27
CA GLY A 14 -8.19 10.58 -5.54
C GLY A 14 -6.73 10.97 -5.28
N GLY A 15 -5.79 10.35 -6.00
CA GLY A 15 -4.36 10.68 -5.96
C GLY A 15 -3.66 10.31 -4.66
N MET A 16 -2.46 10.87 -4.46
CA MET A 16 -1.59 10.56 -3.32
C MET A 16 -2.27 10.83 -1.97
N PRO A 17 -3.00 11.95 -1.76
CA PRO A 17 -3.64 12.20 -0.47
C PRO A 17 -4.64 11.10 -0.08
N ALA A 18 -5.35 10.51 -1.04
CA ALA A 18 -6.28 9.41 -0.77
C ALA A 18 -5.53 8.12 -0.39
N LEU A 19 -4.46 7.79 -1.10
CA LEU A 19 -3.65 6.61 -0.80
C LEU A 19 -2.90 6.73 0.53
N GLU A 20 -2.42 7.92 0.90
CA GLU A 20 -1.81 8.16 2.21
C GLU A 20 -2.82 8.00 3.35
N ARG A 21 -4.06 8.50 3.19
CA ARG A 21 -5.14 8.27 4.16
C ARG A 21 -5.47 6.78 4.27
N LEU A 22 -5.61 6.10 3.13
CA LEU A 22 -5.88 4.67 3.08
C LEU A 22 -4.80 3.88 3.82
N THR A 23 -3.52 4.05 3.47
CA THR A 23 -2.46 3.26 4.10
C THR A 23 -2.25 3.62 5.56
N GLN A 24 -2.42 4.88 5.95
CA GLN A 24 -2.39 5.29 7.34
C GLN A 24 -3.45 4.54 8.14
N ARG A 25 -4.71 4.59 7.70
CA ARG A 25 -5.82 3.90 8.37
C ARG A 25 -5.68 2.39 8.35
N PHE A 26 -5.17 1.84 7.24
CA PHE A 26 -4.92 0.42 7.07
C PHE A 26 -3.92 -0.07 8.13
N TYR A 27 -2.80 0.64 8.30
CA TYR A 27 -1.78 0.24 9.28
C TYR A 27 -2.20 0.48 10.74
N GLU A 28 -3.17 1.36 11.01
CA GLU A 28 -3.85 1.42 12.31
C GLU A 28 -4.62 0.14 12.60
N LYS A 29 -5.39 -0.36 11.63
CA LYS A 29 -6.12 -1.63 11.76
C LYS A 29 -5.17 -2.83 11.86
N VAL A 30 -4.10 -2.87 11.05
CA VAL A 30 -3.09 -3.93 11.08
C VAL A 30 -2.46 -4.10 12.47
N ARG A 31 -2.18 -3.00 13.18
CA ARG A 31 -1.63 -3.04 14.55
C ARG A 31 -2.58 -3.66 15.58
N GLN A 32 -3.88 -3.68 15.29
CA GLN A 32 -4.92 -4.25 16.15
C GLN A 32 -5.31 -5.67 15.72
N ASP A 33 -4.85 -6.13 14.56
CA ASP A 33 -5.20 -7.43 14.01
C ASP A 33 -4.30 -8.54 14.57
N ALA A 34 -4.89 -9.56 15.20
CA ALA A 34 -4.13 -10.63 15.85
C ALA A 34 -3.22 -11.44 14.90
N VAL A 35 -3.55 -11.53 13.60
CA VAL A 35 -2.77 -12.28 12.61
C VAL A 35 -1.63 -11.42 12.06
N LEU A 36 -1.88 -10.14 11.84
CA LEU A 36 -0.93 -9.24 11.19
C LEU A 36 -0.03 -8.48 12.18
N ALA A 37 -0.52 -8.11 13.36
CA ALA A 37 0.22 -7.31 14.33
C ALA A 37 1.61 -7.88 14.66
N PRO A 38 1.81 -9.20 14.86
CA PRO A 38 3.14 -9.76 15.08
C PRO A 38 4.12 -9.55 13.92
N ILE A 39 3.62 -9.56 12.67
CA ILE A 39 4.43 -9.36 11.46
C ILE A 39 4.96 -7.93 11.39
N PHE A 40 4.14 -6.97 11.83
CA PHE A 40 4.43 -5.54 11.76
C PHE A 40 4.90 -4.94 13.09
N ALA A 41 5.22 -5.75 14.10
CA ALA A 41 5.59 -5.28 15.44
C ALA A 41 6.81 -4.34 15.45
N GLN A 42 7.74 -4.51 14.51
CA GLN A 42 8.95 -3.69 14.35
C GLN A 42 8.89 -2.75 13.14
N MET A 43 7.69 -2.52 12.61
CA MET A 43 7.49 -1.65 11.45
C MET A 43 7.80 -0.19 11.80
N SER A 44 8.51 0.51 10.90
CA SER A 44 8.74 1.95 11.08
C SER A 44 7.45 2.75 10.89
N SER A 45 7.37 3.92 11.54
CA SER A 45 6.26 4.85 11.38
C SER A 45 6.11 5.37 9.93
N GLU A 46 7.17 5.33 9.13
CA GLU A 46 7.16 5.74 7.72
C GLU A 46 6.59 4.69 6.77
N HIS A 47 6.42 3.44 7.23
CA HIS A 47 6.00 2.34 6.37
C HIS A 47 4.68 2.59 5.60
N PRO A 48 3.62 3.19 6.20
CA PRO A 48 2.40 3.53 5.47
C PRO A 48 2.65 4.42 4.26
N ARG A 49 3.54 5.41 4.40
CA ARG A 49 3.91 6.34 3.32
C ARG A 49 4.60 5.61 2.17
N PHE A 50 5.51 4.68 2.48
CA PHE A 50 6.18 3.90 1.43
C PHE A 50 5.23 2.97 0.69
N VAL A 51 4.24 2.39 1.38
CA VAL A 51 3.21 1.58 0.73
C VAL A 51 2.29 2.44 -0.14
N ALA A 52 1.92 3.65 0.30
CA ALA A 52 1.14 4.58 -0.51
C ALA A 52 1.88 4.94 -1.81
N GLN A 53 3.18 5.23 -1.72
CA GLN A 53 4.02 5.49 -2.91
C GLN A 53 4.08 4.30 -3.87
N PHE A 54 4.22 3.08 -3.35
CA PHE A 54 4.25 1.88 -4.18
C PHE A 54 2.90 1.66 -4.89
N ILE A 55 1.79 1.74 -4.16
CA ILE A 55 0.44 1.59 -4.72
C ILE A 55 0.16 2.69 -5.74
N ALA A 56 0.53 3.94 -5.44
CA ALA A 56 0.37 5.07 -6.36
C ALA A 56 1.05 4.80 -7.70
N GLU A 57 2.30 4.35 -7.67
CA GLU A 57 3.06 4.03 -8.87
C GLU A 57 2.42 2.88 -9.67
N VAL A 58 1.98 1.81 -9.00
CA VAL A 58 1.27 0.69 -9.65
C VAL A 58 -0.02 1.14 -10.33
N LEU A 59 -0.72 2.11 -9.75
CA LEU A 59 -1.98 2.65 -10.28
C LEU A 59 -1.80 3.76 -11.34
N GLY A 60 -0.55 4.01 -11.77
CA GLY A 60 -0.24 4.99 -12.83
C GLY A 60 0.10 6.39 -12.31
N GLY A 61 0.35 6.54 -11.01
CA GLY A 61 0.85 7.78 -10.40
C GLY A 61 2.36 7.98 -10.58
N PRO A 62 2.94 8.99 -9.91
CA PRO A 62 4.36 9.32 -10.02
C PRO A 62 5.27 8.15 -9.59
N PRO A 63 6.44 7.95 -10.25
CA PRO A 63 7.35 6.83 -9.98
C PRO A 63 8.21 7.05 -8.73
N THR A 64 7.64 7.62 -7.67
CA THR A 64 8.36 8.02 -6.46
C THR A 64 8.95 6.83 -5.73
N TYR A 65 8.24 5.69 -5.69
CA TYR A 65 8.75 4.50 -5.01
C TYR A 65 9.96 3.94 -5.75
N SER A 66 9.89 3.80 -7.07
CA SER A 66 11.04 3.37 -7.87
C SER A 66 12.22 4.32 -7.73
N ALA A 67 11.99 5.64 -7.82
CA ALA A 67 13.06 6.64 -7.75
C ALA A 67 13.76 6.69 -6.38
N THR A 68 13.04 6.45 -5.28
CA THR A 68 13.58 6.65 -3.93
C THR A 68 13.85 5.35 -3.17
N ARG A 69 13.24 4.23 -3.57
CA ARG A 69 13.28 2.94 -2.87
C ARG A 69 13.81 1.79 -3.72
N GLY A 70 13.99 1.96 -5.04
CA GLY A 70 14.49 0.91 -5.93
C GLY A 70 13.40 -0.02 -6.49
N GLY A 71 12.13 0.38 -6.42
CA GLY A 71 11.06 -0.20 -7.22
C GLY A 71 10.63 -1.61 -6.83
N HIS A 72 10.01 -2.32 -7.77
CA HIS A 72 9.52 -3.69 -7.59
C HIS A 72 10.59 -4.65 -7.03
N PRO A 73 11.87 -4.63 -7.47
CA PRO A 73 12.91 -5.49 -6.90
C PRO A 73 13.13 -5.24 -5.40
N HIS A 74 13.12 -3.98 -4.96
CA HIS A 74 13.22 -3.66 -3.53
C HIS A 74 12.03 -4.22 -2.76
N MET A 75 10.80 -4.02 -3.27
CA MET A 75 9.58 -4.54 -2.63
C MET A 75 9.67 -6.04 -2.43
N ILE A 76 10.05 -6.80 -3.47
CA ILE A 76 10.24 -8.25 -3.39
C ILE A 76 11.29 -8.59 -2.33
N GLY A 77 12.45 -7.91 -2.34
CA GLY A 77 13.50 -8.10 -1.35
C GLY A 77 13.07 -7.88 0.10
N ARG A 78 12.06 -7.02 0.35
CA ARG A 78 11.49 -6.84 1.70
C ARG A 78 10.60 -8.00 2.17
N HIS A 79 10.10 -8.81 1.23
CA HIS A 79 9.18 -9.92 1.49
C HIS A 79 9.83 -11.30 1.34
N LEU A 80 10.95 -11.41 0.61
CA LEU A 80 11.69 -12.66 0.47
C LEU A 80 12.09 -13.23 1.83
N ASN A 81 11.99 -14.56 1.96
CA ASN A 81 12.35 -15.33 3.16
C ASN A 81 11.62 -14.93 4.46
N ARG A 82 10.47 -14.24 4.35
CA ARG A 82 9.61 -13.92 5.51
C ARG A 82 8.68 -15.06 5.93
N HIS A 83 8.61 -16.14 5.15
CA HIS A 83 7.74 -17.30 5.40
C HIS A 83 6.27 -16.92 5.69
N LEU A 84 5.77 -15.92 4.96
CA LEU A 84 4.39 -15.46 5.12
C LEU A 84 3.42 -16.57 4.74
N SER A 85 2.51 -16.91 5.64
CA SER A 85 1.51 -17.95 5.40
C SER A 85 0.37 -17.43 4.52
N ASP A 86 -0.36 -18.35 3.91
CA ASP A 86 -1.55 -18.01 3.14
C ASP A 86 -2.62 -17.30 3.98
N ALA A 87 -2.74 -17.64 5.26
CA ALA A 87 -3.64 -16.96 6.19
C ALA A 87 -3.23 -15.49 6.38
N GLN A 88 -1.93 -15.22 6.54
CA GLN A 88 -1.41 -13.85 6.68
C GLN A 88 -1.62 -13.04 5.39
N ARG A 89 -1.32 -13.64 4.22
CA ARG A 89 -1.55 -13.00 2.91
C ARG A 89 -3.02 -12.64 2.72
N LYS A 90 -3.93 -13.59 2.94
CA LYS A 90 -5.38 -13.37 2.82
C LYS A 90 -5.84 -12.27 3.77
N ARG A 91 -5.43 -12.34 5.04
CA ARG A 91 -5.84 -11.36 6.04
C ARG A 91 -5.35 -9.95 5.70
N TRP A 92 -4.12 -9.80 5.20
CA TRP A 92 -3.58 -8.51 4.77
C TRP A 92 -4.44 -7.88 3.67
N VAL A 93 -4.80 -8.66 2.64
CA VAL A 93 -5.66 -8.19 1.53
C VAL A 93 -7.06 -7.83 2.05
N THR A 94 -7.66 -8.67 2.88
CA THR A 94 -8.98 -8.40 3.46
C THR A 94 -9.00 -7.08 4.22
N VAL A 95 -8.05 -6.86 5.14
CA VAL A 95 -8.01 -5.63 5.93
C VAL A 95 -7.73 -4.41 5.05
N LEU A 96 -6.94 -4.54 3.98
CA LEU A 96 -6.73 -3.44 3.03
C LEU A 96 -8.02 -3.05 2.32
N LEU A 97 -8.77 -4.03 1.80
CA LEU A 97 -10.04 -3.79 1.10
C LEU A 97 -11.11 -3.24 2.04
N GLU A 98 -11.26 -3.82 3.24
CA GLU A 98 -12.13 -3.27 4.29
C GLU A 98 -11.74 -1.85 4.70
N THR A 99 -10.47 -1.48 4.57
CA THR A 99 -10.05 -0.09 4.81
C THR A 99 -10.40 0.82 3.64
N ALA A 100 -10.27 0.32 2.41
CA ALA A 100 -10.63 1.08 1.22
C ALA A 100 -12.12 1.43 1.17
N ASP A 101 -13.00 0.57 1.69
CA ASP A 101 -14.44 0.85 1.81
C ASP A 101 -14.77 1.93 2.87
N ASP A 102 -13.87 2.14 3.84
CA ASP A 102 -14.07 3.08 4.95
C ASP A 102 -13.60 4.52 4.67
N VAL A 103 -12.78 4.75 3.62
CA VAL A 103 -12.02 6.00 3.40
C VAL A 103 -12.37 6.76 2.13
#